data_AF-A0A2C1F146-F1
#
_entry.id   AF-A0A2C1F146-F1
#
_cell.length_a   1.000
_cell.length_b   1.000
_cell.length_c   1.000
_cell.angle_alpha   90.00
_cell.angle_beta   90.00
_cell.angle_gamma   90.00
#
_symmetry.space_group_name_H-M   'P 1'
#
loop_
_entity.id
_entity.type
_entity.pdbx_description
1 polymer ?
#
loop_
_entity_poly.entity_id
_entity_poly.type
_entity_poly.pdbx_seq_one_letter_code
_entity_poly.pdbx_strand_id
1 'polypeptide(L)'
;MKKKLLIGVLIVVAILGITLAFLVNKANNMKDEFTSFREELDKDFFPLLKDTHKHFETVIQKGESYELQNWYLIEDDGMTSNLKYSRKIKDVRDRIVNTDVKNEDTLELKKNVLNSLSLMESALKDINTFYGDDNSHLLWNTLSMDIEKLNQNIKKQNEILGKYYK
;
A
#
# COMPACT_ATOMS: atom_id res chain seq x y z
N MET A 1 13.05 41.40 -45.43
CA MET A 1 13.51 40.07 -44.95
C MET A 1 13.67 40.00 -43.42
N LYS A 2 14.31 40.99 -42.76
CA LYS A 2 14.52 41.01 -41.29
C LYS A 2 13.23 40.86 -40.45
N LYS A 3 12.11 41.52 -40.81
CA LYS A 3 10.81 41.38 -40.10
C LYS A 3 10.21 39.97 -40.17
N LYS A 4 10.36 39.24 -41.28
CA LYS A 4 9.82 37.87 -41.43
C LYS A 4 10.63 36.85 -40.62
N LEU A 5 11.95 37.05 -40.52
CA LEU A 5 12.84 36.29 -39.64
C LEU A 5 12.51 36.53 -38.15
N LEU A 6 12.27 37.79 -37.77
CA LEU A 6 11.94 38.16 -36.39
C LEU A 6 10.58 37.58 -35.93
N ILE A 7 9.58 37.58 -36.81
CA ILE A 7 8.27 36.95 -36.57
C ILE A 7 8.41 35.42 -36.45
N GLY A 8 9.21 34.79 -37.32
CA GLY A 8 9.48 33.35 -37.25
C GLY A 8 10.16 32.93 -35.93
N VAL A 9 11.14 33.71 -35.46
CA VAL A 9 11.82 33.46 -34.18
C VAL A 9 10.85 33.63 -32.99
N LEU A 10 9.99 34.65 -33.01
CA LEU A 10 8.98 34.87 -31.96
C LEU A 10 7.98 33.72 -31.84
N ILE A 11 7.53 33.15 -32.96
CA ILE A 11 6.61 32.01 -32.97
C ILE A 11 7.26 30.77 -32.35
N VAL A 12 8.52 30.49 -32.70
CA VAL A 12 9.26 29.35 -32.13
C VAL A 12 9.47 29.50 -30.62
N VAL A 13 9.82 30.69 -30.15
CA VAL A 13 10.00 30.97 -28.72
C VAL A 13 8.67 30.84 -27.95
N ALA A 14 7.55 31.30 -28.53
CA ALA A 14 6.23 31.16 -27.92
C ALA A 14 5.81 29.67 -27.79
N ILE A 15 6.05 28.87 -28.83
CA ILE A 15 5.75 27.43 -28.81
C ILE A 15 6.60 26.73 -27.73
N LEU A 16 7.90 27.05 -27.65
CA LEU A 16 8.80 26.51 -26.63
C LEU A 16 8.38 26.91 -25.21
N GLY A 17 7.94 28.16 -25.01
CA GLY A 17 7.45 28.63 -23.72
C GLY A 17 6.18 27.90 -23.27
N ILE A 18 5.24 27.67 -24.20
CA ILE A 18 3.99 26.95 -23.93
C ILE A 18 4.28 25.48 -23.60
N THR A 19 5.17 24.81 -24.35
CA THR A 19 5.53 23.42 -24.07
C THR A 19 6.28 23.27 -22.75
N LEU A 20 7.22 24.16 -22.43
CA LEU A 20 7.90 24.16 -21.13
C LEU A 20 6.94 24.42 -19.97
N ALA A 21 6.05 25.41 -20.07
CA ALA A 21 5.06 25.69 -19.03
C ALA A 21 4.09 24.50 -18.84
N PHE A 22 3.66 23.86 -19.92
CA PHE A 22 2.84 22.65 -19.86
C PHE A 22 3.56 21.48 -19.18
N LEU A 23 4.85 21.27 -19.49
CA LEU A 23 5.66 20.22 -18.87
C LEU A 23 5.90 20.47 -17.37
N VAL A 24 6.19 21.71 -16.98
CA VAL A 24 6.34 22.10 -15.56
C VAL A 24 5.04 21.93 -14.80
N ASN A 25 3.92 22.39 -15.37
CA ASN A 25 2.60 22.24 -14.75
C ASN A 25 2.21 20.75 -14.62
N LYS A 26 2.49 19.94 -15.66
CA LYS A 26 2.28 18.49 -15.61
C LYS A 26 3.14 17.83 -14.53
N ALA A 27 4.41 18.21 -14.39
CA ALA A 27 5.30 17.67 -13.36
C ALA A 27 4.85 18.04 -11.94
N ASN A 28 4.40 19.29 -11.72
CA ASN A 28 3.86 19.72 -10.43
C ASN A 28 2.57 18.97 -10.09
N ASN A 29 1.61 18.87 -11.01
CA ASN A 29 0.37 18.12 -10.81
C ASN A 29 0.64 16.63 -10.53
N MET A 30 1.65 16.04 -11.17
CA MET A 30 2.06 14.65 -10.93
C MET A 30 2.61 14.46 -9.50
N LYS A 31 3.38 15.43 -8.99
CA LYS A 31 3.90 15.40 -7.62
C LYS A 31 2.77 15.60 -6.60
N ASP A 32 1.86 16.52 -6.87
CA ASP A 32 0.73 16.83 -5.97
C ASP A 32 -0.24 15.64 -5.87
N GLU A 33 -0.55 14.97 -6.99
CA GLU A 33 -1.34 13.73 -6.99
C GLU A 33 -0.67 12.64 -6.16
N PHE A 34 0.63 12.40 -6.39
CA PHE A 34 1.40 11.40 -5.65
C PHE A 34 1.42 11.70 -4.14
N THR A 35 1.70 12.96 -3.76
CA THR A 35 1.72 13.39 -2.36
C THR A 35 0.34 13.23 -1.72
N SER A 36 -0.73 13.65 -2.40
CA SER A 36 -2.10 13.51 -1.90
C SER A 36 -2.48 12.05 -1.68
N PHE A 37 -2.12 11.18 -2.63
CA PHE A 37 -2.36 9.75 -2.48
C PHE A 37 -1.56 9.16 -1.32
N ARG A 38 -0.30 9.58 -1.13
CA ARG A 38 0.51 9.15 0.01
C ARG A 38 -0.07 9.60 1.35
N GLU A 39 -0.54 10.84 1.45
CA GLU A 39 -1.19 11.35 2.66
C GLU A 39 -2.44 10.54 3.00
N GLU A 40 -3.19 10.06 2.00
CA GLU A 40 -4.29 9.14 2.22
C GLU A 40 -3.80 7.79 2.77
N LEU A 41 -2.66 7.29 2.30
CA LEU A 41 -2.04 6.07 2.85
C LEU A 41 -1.53 6.27 4.29
N ASP A 42 -0.99 7.44 4.64
CA ASP A 42 -0.52 7.80 5.99
C ASP A 42 -1.64 7.80 7.03
N LYS A 43 -2.87 8.17 6.64
CA LYS A 43 -4.00 8.20 7.57
C LYS A 43 -4.40 6.81 8.05
N ASP A 44 -4.51 5.86 7.13
CA ASP A 44 -5.18 4.60 7.41
C ASP A 44 -4.40 3.35 6.98
N PHE A 45 -3.74 3.37 5.83
CA PHE A 45 -3.05 2.18 5.31
C PHE A 45 -1.79 1.85 6.10
N PHE A 46 -0.87 2.81 6.31
CA PHE A 46 0.38 2.53 7.02
C PHE A 46 0.17 2.19 8.51
N PRO A 47 -0.73 2.87 9.25
CA PRO A 47 -1.09 2.44 10.60
C PRO A 47 -1.66 1.02 10.62
N LEU A 48 -2.57 0.69 9.68
CA LEU A 48 -3.14 -0.65 9.58
C LEU A 48 -2.07 -1.70 9.27
N LEU A 49 -1.16 -1.43 8.35
CA LEU A 49 -0.04 -2.32 8.00
C LEU A 49 0.86 -2.61 9.21
N LYS A 50 1.13 -1.60 10.03
CA LYS A 50 1.92 -1.75 11.26
C LYS A 50 1.18 -2.59 12.30
N ASP A 51 -0.11 -2.33 12.50
CA ASP A 51 -0.94 -3.05 13.46
C ASP A 51 -1.09 -4.54 13.09
N THR A 52 -1.35 -4.83 11.81
CA THR A 52 -1.47 -6.22 11.31
C THR A 52 -0.13 -6.95 11.34
N HIS A 53 0.98 -6.28 11.03
CA HIS A 53 2.32 -6.87 11.17
C HIS A 53 2.56 -7.35 12.60
N LYS A 54 2.29 -6.50 13.60
CA LYS A 54 2.43 -6.88 15.01
C LYS A 54 1.54 -8.06 15.39
N HIS A 55 0.31 -8.10 14.86
CA HIS A 55 -0.60 -9.21 15.07
C HIS A 55 -0.05 -10.52 14.49
N PHE A 56 0.48 -10.48 13.27
CA PHE A 56 1.11 -11.64 12.63
C PHE A 56 2.38 -12.09 13.35
N GLU A 57 3.21 -11.17 13.82
CA GLU A 57 4.37 -11.49 14.67
C GLU A 57 3.93 -12.19 15.96
N THR A 58 2.81 -11.76 16.56
CA THR A 58 2.28 -12.41 17.77
C THR A 58 1.85 -13.84 17.48
N VAL A 59 1.15 -14.08 16.36
CA VAL A 59 0.76 -15.43 15.92
C VAL A 59 2.00 -16.32 15.74
N ILE A 60 3.02 -15.80 15.07
CA ILE A 60 4.31 -16.48 14.90
C ILE A 60 4.93 -16.79 16.26
N GLN A 61 5.01 -15.82 17.17
CA GLN A 61 5.61 -16.02 18.50
C GLN A 61 4.89 -17.08 19.34
N LYS A 62 3.55 -17.15 19.24
CA LYS A 62 2.73 -18.15 19.93
C LYS A 62 2.87 -19.56 19.33
N GLY A 63 3.37 -19.67 18.10
CA GLY A 63 3.80 -20.94 17.54
C GLY A 63 2.68 -21.91 17.18
N GLU A 64 3.07 -23.16 16.92
CA GLU A 64 2.15 -24.30 16.75
C GLU A 64 1.81 -24.85 18.14
N SER A 65 0.80 -24.28 18.80
CA SER A 65 0.51 -24.71 20.17
C SER A 65 -0.88 -24.35 20.67
N TYR A 66 -1.27 -25.03 21.75
CA TYR A 66 -2.30 -24.61 22.68
C TYR A 66 -2.21 -23.13 23.07
N GLU A 67 -1.02 -22.52 23.12
CA GLU A 67 -0.87 -21.10 23.45
C GLU A 67 -1.45 -20.19 22.37
N LEU A 68 -1.33 -20.55 21.09
CA LEU A 68 -1.97 -19.81 19.99
C LEU A 68 -3.49 -19.89 20.11
N GLN A 69 -4.02 -21.10 20.31
CA GLN A 69 -5.45 -21.31 20.45
C GLN A 69 -6.02 -20.57 21.67
N ASN A 70 -5.33 -20.64 22.82
CA ASN A 70 -5.72 -19.94 24.04
C ASN A 70 -5.68 -18.42 23.85
N TRP A 71 -4.61 -17.89 23.26
CA TRP A 71 -4.52 -16.46 22.95
C TRP A 71 -5.62 -16.02 21.98
N TYR A 72 -5.95 -16.85 20.97
CA TYR A 72 -6.94 -16.50 19.97
C TYR A 72 -8.37 -16.46 20.55
N LEU A 73 -8.72 -17.45 21.37
CA LEU A 73 -10.08 -17.65 21.88
C LEU A 73 -10.35 -17.01 23.23
N ILE A 74 -9.38 -17.04 24.13
CA ILE A 74 -9.57 -16.78 25.56
C ILE A 74 -8.97 -15.44 25.97
N GLU A 75 -7.79 -15.10 25.42
CA GLU A 75 -7.22 -13.77 25.64
C GLU A 75 -7.96 -12.75 24.77
N ASP A 76 -8.39 -11.62 25.36
CA ASP A 76 -9.32 -10.65 24.75
C ASP A 76 -8.86 -10.01 23.42
N ASP A 77 -7.63 -10.28 22.98
CA ASP A 77 -7.01 -9.55 21.88
C ASP A 77 -6.93 -10.34 20.57
N GLY A 78 -6.88 -11.69 20.58
CA GLY A 78 -6.63 -12.47 19.37
C GLY A 78 -7.74 -12.40 18.31
N MET A 79 -8.87 -13.06 18.57
CA MET A 79 -10.03 -13.04 17.66
C MET A 79 -10.60 -11.64 17.46
N THR A 80 -10.67 -10.84 18.53
CA THR A 80 -11.18 -9.45 18.48
C THR A 80 -10.33 -8.59 17.54
N SER A 81 -9.01 -8.63 17.66
CA SER A 81 -8.13 -7.89 16.75
C SER A 81 -8.19 -8.43 15.33
N ASN A 82 -8.27 -9.75 15.14
CA ASN A 82 -8.41 -10.35 13.81
C ASN A 82 -9.66 -9.80 13.08
N LEU A 83 -10.82 -9.82 13.75
CA LEU A 83 -12.07 -9.26 13.22
C LEU A 83 -12.00 -7.75 12.96
N LYS A 84 -11.39 -7.00 13.89
CA LYS A 84 -11.17 -5.55 13.75
C LYS A 84 -10.34 -5.24 12.51
N TYR A 85 -9.24 -5.97 12.28
CA TYR A 85 -8.38 -5.74 11.13
C TYR A 85 -9.05 -6.16 9.82
N SER A 86 -9.78 -7.27 9.77
CA SER A 86 -10.52 -7.66 8.56
C SER A 86 -11.51 -6.58 8.12
N ARG A 87 -12.23 -5.96 9.07
CA ARG A 87 -13.14 -4.83 8.78
C ARG A 87 -12.38 -3.61 8.27
N LYS A 88 -11.31 -3.20 8.96
CA LYS A 88 -10.50 -2.06 8.54
C LYS A 88 -9.87 -2.25 7.16
N ILE A 89 -9.40 -3.46 6.83
CA ILE A 89 -8.83 -3.77 5.50
C ILE A 89 -9.87 -3.54 4.42
N LYS A 90 -11.11 -3.99 4.64
CA LYS A 90 -12.21 -3.76 3.68
C LYS A 90 -12.48 -2.27 3.49
N ASP A 91 -12.63 -1.53 4.58
CA ASP A 91 -12.91 -0.09 4.52
C ASP A 91 -11.78 0.70 3.82
N VAL A 92 -10.52 0.37 4.13
CA VAL A 92 -9.34 1.00 3.49
C VAL A 92 -9.26 0.63 2.01
N ARG A 93 -9.50 -0.65 1.67
CA ARG A 93 -9.51 -1.10 0.28
C ARG A 93 -10.55 -0.36 -0.54
N ASP A 94 -11.77 -0.23 -0.02
CA ASP A 94 -12.85 0.46 -0.72
C ASP A 94 -12.50 1.93 -0.97
N ARG A 95 -11.88 2.62 -0.01
CA ARG A 95 -11.38 3.99 -0.22
C ARG A 95 -10.32 4.05 -1.31
N ILE A 96 -9.29 3.21 -1.22
CA ILE A 96 -8.16 3.23 -2.16
C ILE A 96 -8.59 2.88 -3.59
N VAL A 97 -9.49 1.90 -3.75
CA VAL A 97 -10.07 1.56 -5.06
C VAL A 97 -10.75 2.78 -5.68
N ASN A 98 -11.51 3.54 -4.88
CA ASN A 98 -12.26 4.71 -5.32
C ASN A 98 -11.41 5.98 -5.51
N THR A 99 -10.14 6.01 -5.07
CA THR A 99 -9.26 7.14 -5.35
C THR A 99 -8.82 7.15 -6.81
N ASP A 100 -9.23 8.17 -7.58
CA ASP A 100 -8.80 8.36 -8.97
C ASP A 100 -7.34 8.84 -9.00
N VAL A 101 -6.49 8.10 -9.71
CA VAL A 101 -5.06 8.39 -9.86
C VAL A 101 -4.67 8.11 -11.31
N LYS A 102 -3.85 8.96 -11.90
CA LYS A 102 -3.51 8.96 -13.33
C LYS A 102 -2.01 8.89 -13.57
N ASN A 103 -1.22 9.37 -12.61
CA ASN A 103 0.23 9.28 -12.64
C ASN A 103 0.67 7.81 -12.54
N GLU A 104 1.64 7.42 -13.36
CA GLU A 104 2.11 6.02 -13.46
C GLU A 104 2.71 5.48 -12.16
N ASP A 105 3.56 6.26 -11.48
CA ASP A 105 4.11 5.87 -10.18
C ASP A 105 3.01 5.77 -9.10
N THR A 106 2.00 6.64 -9.17
CA THR A 106 0.85 6.64 -8.23
C THR A 106 -0.04 5.42 -8.47
N LEU A 107 -0.27 5.05 -9.75
CA LEU A 107 -0.96 3.82 -10.15
C LEU A 107 -0.19 2.57 -9.67
N GLU A 108 1.13 2.56 -9.82
CA GLU A 108 1.97 1.47 -9.35
C GLU A 108 1.93 1.35 -7.82
N LEU A 109 1.98 2.48 -7.11
CA LEU A 109 1.84 2.52 -5.65
C LEU A 109 0.45 2.00 -5.22
N LYS A 110 -0.62 2.46 -5.87
CA LYS A 110 -1.99 1.99 -5.62
C LYS A 110 -2.12 0.48 -5.80
N LYS A 111 -1.57 -0.07 -6.89
CA LYS A 111 -1.58 -1.52 -7.14
C LYS A 111 -0.84 -2.29 -6.05
N ASN A 112 0.35 -1.83 -5.65
CA ASN A 112 1.11 -2.46 -4.57
C ASN A 112 0.35 -2.42 -3.23
N VAL A 113 -0.29 -1.31 -2.89
CA VAL A 113 -1.11 -1.19 -1.69
C VAL A 113 -2.28 -2.17 -1.69
N LEU A 114 -3.00 -2.28 -2.81
CA LEU A 114 -4.12 -3.21 -2.96
C LEU A 114 -3.65 -4.68 -2.84
N ASN A 115 -2.48 -5.00 -3.38
CA ASN A 115 -1.88 -6.33 -3.21
C ASN A 115 -1.52 -6.61 -1.74
N SER A 116 -0.94 -5.64 -1.03
CA SER A 116 -0.65 -5.77 0.41
C SER A 116 -1.93 -5.97 1.22
N LEU A 117 -3.00 -5.23 0.93
CA LEU A 117 -4.31 -5.41 1.56
C LEU A 117 -4.91 -6.79 1.29
N SER A 118 -4.70 -7.35 0.10
CA SER A 118 -5.16 -8.71 -0.25
C SER A 118 -4.39 -9.78 0.55
N LEU A 119 -3.06 -9.64 0.64
CA LEU A 119 -2.23 -10.56 1.42
C LEU A 119 -2.56 -10.50 2.91
N MET A 120 -2.74 -9.31 3.47
CA MET A 120 -3.15 -9.15 4.88
C MET A 120 -4.51 -9.79 5.15
N GLU A 121 -5.48 -9.67 4.23
CA GLU A 121 -6.78 -10.33 4.37
C GLU A 121 -6.66 -11.86 4.32
N SER A 122 -5.85 -12.40 3.40
CA SER A 122 -5.57 -13.84 3.30
C SER A 122 -4.99 -14.37 4.61
N ALA A 123 -3.94 -13.71 5.12
CA ALA A 123 -3.30 -14.09 6.37
C ALA A 123 -4.29 -14.09 7.56
N LEU A 124 -5.13 -13.06 7.71
CA LEU A 124 -6.15 -13.02 8.77
C LEU A 124 -7.21 -14.12 8.63
N LYS A 125 -7.57 -14.49 7.39
CA LYS A 125 -8.48 -15.60 7.12
C LYS A 125 -7.85 -16.94 7.49
N ASP A 126 -6.58 -17.13 7.16
CA ASP A 126 -5.84 -18.34 7.49
C ASP A 126 -5.69 -18.48 9.00
N ILE A 127 -5.35 -17.39 9.70
CA ILE A 127 -5.33 -17.37 11.18
C ILE A 127 -6.69 -17.82 11.72
N ASN A 128 -7.79 -17.21 11.26
CA ASN A 128 -9.14 -17.57 11.69
C ASN A 128 -9.53 -19.02 11.37
N THR A 129 -8.91 -19.64 10.37
CA THR A 129 -9.22 -21.01 9.94
C THR A 129 -8.38 -22.04 10.66
N PHE A 130 -7.11 -21.73 10.94
CA PHE A 130 -6.09 -22.68 11.34
C PHE A 130 -5.47 -22.40 12.72
N TYR A 131 -6.02 -21.47 13.52
CA TYR A 131 -5.50 -21.16 14.86
C TYR A 131 -5.57 -22.33 15.88
N GLY A 132 -6.39 -23.34 15.62
CA GLY A 132 -6.56 -24.49 16.52
C GLY A 132 -5.34 -25.41 16.52
N ASP A 133 -5.04 -26.00 17.69
CA ASP A 133 -3.83 -26.82 17.94
C ASP A 133 -3.60 -27.91 16.87
N ASP A 134 -4.66 -28.60 16.46
CA ASP A 134 -4.59 -29.67 15.45
C ASP A 134 -4.15 -29.19 14.06
N ASN A 135 -4.31 -27.90 13.74
CA ASN A 135 -4.11 -27.35 12.40
C ASN A 135 -3.11 -26.18 12.35
N SER A 136 -2.56 -25.75 13.49
CA SER A 136 -1.67 -24.57 13.57
C SER A 136 -0.38 -24.73 12.75
N HIS A 137 0.04 -25.96 12.46
CA HIS A 137 1.16 -26.24 11.57
C HIS A 137 0.89 -25.84 10.10
N LEU A 138 -0.37 -25.92 9.66
CA LEU A 138 -0.77 -25.46 8.33
C LEU A 138 -0.75 -23.92 8.24
N LEU A 139 -1.08 -23.27 9.36
CA LEU A 139 -1.02 -21.81 9.48
C LEU A 139 0.41 -21.31 9.28
N TRP A 140 1.39 -21.96 9.91
CA TRP A 140 2.78 -21.51 9.91
C TRP A 140 3.40 -21.44 8.52
N ASN A 141 3.23 -22.51 7.73
CA ASN A 141 3.75 -22.56 6.37
C ASN A 141 3.11 -21.48 5.49
N THR A 142 1.79 -21.29 5.62
CA THR A 142 1.03 -20.35 4.80
C THR A 142 1.32 -18.90 5.18
N LEU A 143 1.29 -18.60 6.49
CA LEU A 143 1.54 -17.28 7.04
C LEU A 143 2.98 -16.81 6.75
N SER A 144 3.96 -17.70 6.86
CA SER A 144 5.36 -17.36 6.54
C SER A 144 5.52 -16.94 5.07
N MET A 145 4.91 -17.69 4.14
CA MET A 145 4.94 -17.33 2.71
C MET A 145 4.24 -16.00 2.44
N ASP A 146 3.11 -15.74 3.09
CA ASP A 146 2.35 -14.51 2.87
C ASP A 146 3.03 -13.28 3.48
N ILE A 147 3.70 -13.43 4.63
CA ILE A 147 4.55 -12.37 5.21
C ILE A 147 5.75 -12.08 4.31
N GLU A 148 6.37 -13.10 3.72
CA GLU A 148 7.48 -12.89 2.78
C GLU A 148 7.03 -12.10 1.55
N LYS A 149 5.89 -12.48 0.95
CA LYS A 149 5.29 -11.71 -0.16
C LYS A 149 4.92 -10.28 0.26
N LEU A 150 4.39 -10.10 1.47
CA LEU A 150 4.06 -8.79 2.02
C LEU A 150 5.32 -7.93 2.15
N ASN A 151 6.41 -8.48 2.68
CA ASN A 151 7.71 -7.80 2.78
C ASN A 151 8.26 -7.40 1.40
N GLN A 152 8.12 -8.25 0.39
CA GLN A 152 8.50 -7.91 -0.98
C GLN A 152 7.65 -6.76 -1.55
N ASN A 153 6.35 -6.72 -1.27
CA ASN A 153 5.49 -5.61 -1.66
C ASN A 153 5.83 -4.31 -0.92
N ILE A 154 6.14 -4.38 0.37
CA ILE A 154 6.61 -3.23 1.16
C ILE A 154 7.91 -2.67 0.59
N LYS A 155 8.85 -3.53 0.17
CA LYS A 155 10.09 -3.10 -0.46
C LYS A 155 9.82 -2.32 -1.76
N LYS A 156 8.98 -2.86 -2.65
CA LYS A 156 8.57 -2.16 -3.89
C LYS A 156 7.88 -0.83 -3.60
N GLN A 157 6.98 -0.82 -2.61
CA GLN A 157 6.33 0.41 -2.15
C GLN A 157 7.36 1.46 -1.71
N ASN A 158 8.36 1.07 -0.91
CA ASN A 158 9.42 1.97 -0.46
C ASN A 158 10.29 2.49 -1.61
N GLU A 159 10.56 1.67 -2.63
CA GLU A 159 11.28 2.09 -3.85
C GLU A 159 10.50 3.17 -4.61
N ILE A 160 9.17 3.02 -4.73
CA ILE A 160 8.31 4.01 -5.39
C ILE A 160 8.24 5.30 -4.57
N LEU A 161 8.01 5.18 -3.25
CA LEU A 161 8.00 6.33 -2.33
C LEU A 161 9.33 7.09 -2.40
N GLY A 162 10.47 6.39 -2.40
CA GLY A 162 11.80 7.00 -2.43
C GLY A 162 12.10 7.86 -3.66
N LYS A 163 11.38 7.70 -4.79
CA LYS A 163 11.54 8.54 -5.99
C LYS A 163 11.17 10.01 -5.72
N TYR A 164 10.27 10.27 -4.77
CA TYR A 164 9.70 11.60 -4.52
C TYR A 164 10.28 12.30 -3.27
N TYR A 165 11.22 11.67 -2.56
CA TYR A 165 11.80 12.14 -1.28
C TYR A 165 13.32 12.41 -1.34
N LYS A 166 13.84 12.87 -2.48
CA LYS A 166 15.21 13.41 -2.58
C LYS A 166 15.26 14.91 -2.29
#